data_AF-A0A0T2YB62-F1
#
_entry.id   AF-A0A0T2YB62-F1
#
_cell.length_a   1.000
_cell.length_b   1.000
_cell.length_c   1.000
_cell.angle_alpha   90.00
_cell.angle_beta   90.00
_cell.angle_gamma   90.00
#
_symmetry.space_group_name_H-M   'P 1'
#
loop_
_entity.id
_entity.type
_entity.pdbx_description
1 polymer ?
#
loop_
_entity_poly.entity_id
_entity_poly.type
_entity_poly.pdbx_seq_one_letter_code
_entity_poly.pdbx_strand_id
1 'polypeptide(L)'
;MPPKENTKTRRQKRQINDVEYVSSAEATSTLGVRRETLYTYVSRGLIKTVQRPGVKAKLYRKADVEKLRSRAAARSGGPQVSHSLRYGEPIAQTWISEITAQGPRYRGVLARDLVRDGRSFEFASELIWTGLARTRDVAWPALQETRPLEHLIKLASHPADRVTPLKLLTLLATSLSAFEQAEDDIQATGLATYRRLLQTLAGTAGVFGPDARFSAPREGEFVAQCIARGLGLGDRVDAVQAIDAALVMSAEHELSAPSFAARICASTGADLHACVATAMLTQSGAMQVGGAVEVEALIDALPSRLESEDALSLAAAMGFMSNELPCFNHPLYEGEDPRSVVLLDMMERLTSHGPDTPKIRALVVGARQAGQHPNVFASLVMLCKAMGLPNGTGAMLHTLARTTGWIAHALEQRLTGAMLRPRARYMGQQGSS
;
A
#
# COMPACT_ATOMS: atom_id res chain seq x y z
N MET A 1 -33.37 -26.31 39.98
CA MET A 1 -32.25 -25.99 39.07
C MET A 1 -32.60 -26.47 37.67
N PRO A 2 -32.85 -25.59 36.69
CA PRO A 2 -32.83 -26.00 35.29
C PRO A 2 -31.36 -26.06 34.81
N PRO A 3 -31.03 -26.90 33.82
CA PRO A 3 -29.64 -27.12 33.43
C PRO A 3 -29.08 -25.87 32.73
N LYS A 4 -27.86 -25.48 33.09
CA LYS A 4 -27.08 -24.46 32.39
C LYS A 4 -26.74 -24.98 31.00
N GLU A 5 -27.47 -24.50 29.99
CA GLU A 5 -27.13 -24.73 28.59
C GLU A 5 -25.77 -24.10 28.27
N ASN A 6 -24.83 -24.94 27.82
CA ASN A 6 -23.42 -24.63 27.65
C ASN A 6 -23.20 -23.55 26.56
N THR A 7 -22.41 -22.50 26.86
CA THR A 7 -22.16 -21.32 25.99
C THR A 7 -21.56 -21.66 24.63
N LYS A 8 -20.84 -22.78 24.50
CA LYS A 8 -20.34 -23.31 23.21
C LYS A 8 -21.49 -23.71 22.25
N THR A 9 -22.59 -24.24 22.77
CA THR A 9 -23.76 -24.69 21.98
C THR A 9 -24.59 -23.54 21.42
N ARG A 10 -24.56 -22.35 22.05
CA ARG A 10 -25.19 -21.12 21.53
C ARG A 10 -24.40 -20.50 20.37
N ARG A 11 -23.07 -20.62 20.38
CA ARG A 11 -22.16 -20.06 19.37
C ARG A 11 -22.24 -20.83 18.05
N GLN A 12 -22.32 -22.17 18.10
CA GLN A 12 -22.51 -23.02 16.91
C GLN A 12 -23.90 -22.89 16.25
N LYS A 13 -24.94 -22.45 17.00
CA LYS A 13 -26.32 -22.34 16.47
C LYS A 13 -26.62 -21.04 15.71
N ARG A 14 -25.64 -20.14 15.56
CA ARG A 14 -25.84 -18.75 15.05
C ARG A 14 -24.95 -18.36 13.87
N GLN A 15 -24.20 -19.32 13.33
CA GLN A 15 -23.40 -19.19 12.14
C GLN A 15 -24.15 -19.89 11.00
N ILE A 16 -24.49 -19.15 9.95
CA ILE A 16 -25.14 -19.68 8.74
C ILE A 16 -24.22 -19.30 7.58
N ASN A 17 -23.67 -20.29 6.87
CA ASN A 17 -22.69 -20.09 5.80
C ASN A 17 -21.54 -19.15 6.21
N ASP A 18 -20.92 -19.39 7.38
CA ASP A 18 -19.87 -18.57 7.97
C ASP A 18 -20.22 -17.10 8.27
N VAL A 19 -21.50 -16.74 8.17
CA VAL A 19 -22.00 -15.43 8.59
C VAL A 19 -22.59 -15.52 9.99
N GLU A 20 -22.10 -14.70 10.91
CA GLU A 20 -22.64 -14.59 12.26
C GLU A 20 -23.93 -13.77 12.31
N TYR A 21 -24.94 -14.32 12.98
CA TYR A 21 -26.21 -13.65 13.24
C TYR A 21 -26.47 -13.49 14.75
N VAL A 22 -27.16 -12.41 15.11
CA VAL A 22 -27.54 -12.08 16.50
C VAL A 22 -29.06 -12.03 16.64
N SER A 23 -29.54 -12.22 17.86
CA SER A 23 -30.95 -12.08 18.19
C SER A 23 -31.42 -10.62 18.19
N SER A 24 -32.73 -10.39 18.13
CA SER A 24 -33.30 -9.03 18.26
C SER A 24 -32.83 -8.32 19.52
N ALA A 25 -32.76 -9.02 20.67
CA ALA A 25 -32.33 -8.44 21.94
C ALA A 25 -30.85 -8.01 21.94
N GLU A 26 -29.99 -8.80 21.29
CA GLU A 26 -28.56 -8.49 21.14
C GLU A 26 -28.36 -7.35 20.14
N ALA A 27 -29.12 -7.32 19.04
CA ALA A 27 -29.08 -6.23 18.07
C ALA A 27 -29.52 -4.89 18.69
N THR A 28 -30.63 -4.87 19.44
CA THR A 28 -31.09 -3.66 20.15
C THR A 28 -30.10 -3.22 21.23
N SER A 29 -29.52 -4.17 21.98
CA SER A 29 -28.50 -3.87 22.99
C SER A 29 -27.21 -3.30 22.37
N THR A 30 -26.76 -3.88 21.26
CA THR A 30 -25.55 -3.44 20.54
C THR A 30 -25.73 -2.05 19.94
N LEU A 31 -26.91 -1.75 19.40
CA LEU A 31 -27.22 -0.44 18.80
C LEU A 31 -27.64 0.62 19.81
N GLY A 32 -28.03 0.22 21.03
CA GLY A 32 -28.62 1.14 22.01
C GLY A 32 -29.98 1.70 21.59
N VAL A 33 -30.77 0.95 20.79
CA VAL A 33 -32.06 1.41 20.24
C VAL A 33 -33.21 0.49 20.64
N ARG A 34 -34.45 0.99 20.55
CA ARG A 34 -35.66 0.19 20.78
C ARG A 34 -35.97 -0.72 19.58
N ARG A 35 -36.83 -1.72 19.78
CA ARG A 35 -37.16 -2.73 18.74
C ARG A 35 -37.80 -2.09 17.50
N GLU A 36 -38.60 -1.06 17.67
CA GLU A 36 -39.27 -0.33 16.59
C GLU A 36 -38.24 0.31 15.65
N THR A 37 -37.17 0.88 16.21
CA THR A 37 -36.06 1.46 15.46
C THR A 37 -35.24 0.37 14.74
N LEU A 38 -35.03 -0.79 15.39
CA LEU A 38 -34.40 -1.93 14.75
C LEU A 38 -35.19 -2.42 13.52
N TYR A 39 -36.52 -2.51 13.61
CA TYR A 39 -37.37 -2.85 12.48
C TYR A 39 -37.33 -1.81 11.37
N THR A 40 -37.20 -0.53 11.72
CA THR A 40 -37.00 0.54 10.74
C THR A 40 -35.70 0.31 9.94
N TYR A 41 -34.59 -0.05 10.60
CA TYR A 41 -33.33 -0.37 9.90
C TYR A 41 -33.46 -1.57 8.97
N VAL A 42 -34.20 -2.61 9.35
CA VAL A 42 -34.47 -3.75 8.47
C VAL A 42 -35.34 -3.34 7.28
N SER A 43 -36.41 -2.58 7.49
CA SER A 43 -37.31 -2.12 6.40
C SER A 43 -36.60 -1.23 5.37
N ARG A 44 -35.57 -0.48 5.81
CA ARG A 44 -34.72 0.36 4.95
C ARG A 44 -33.53 -0.40 4.33
N GLY A 45 -33.46 -1.72 4.51
CA GLY A 45 -32.39 -2.56 3.96
C GLY A 45 -31.02 -2.40 4.65
N LEU A 46 -30.95 -1.72 5.80
CA LEU A 46 -29.69 -1.43 6.50
C LEU A 46 -29.20 -2.60 7.36
N ILE A 47 -30.06 -3.55 7.72
CA ILE A 47 -29.71 -4.79 8.42
C ILE A 47 -30.37 -5.96 7.72
N LYS A 48 -29.57 -6.90 7.21
CA LYS A 48 -30.08 -8.14 6.64
C LYS A 48 -30.58 -9.07 7.74
N THR A 49 -31.71 -9.72 7.50
CA THR A 49 -32.29 -10.69 8.43
C THR A 49 -32.45 -12.06 7.78
N VAL A 50 -32.32 -13.11 8.58
CA VAL A 50 -32.64 -14.49 8.19
C VAL A 50 -33.67 -15.05 9.16
N GLN A 51 -34.62 -15.81 8.62
CA GLN A 51 -35.58 -16.59 9.39
C GLN A 51 -35.26 -18.06 9.21
N ARG A 52 -34.95 -18.77 10.31
CA ARG A 52 -34.62 -20.19 10.25
C ARG A 52 -35.90 -21.04 10.32
N PRO A 53 -36.01 -22.13 9.56
CA PRO A 53 -37.09 -23.10 9.74
C PRO A 53 -37.13 -23.61 11.19
N GLY A 54 -38.29 -23.55 11.84
CA GLY A 54 -38.49 -23.99 13.22
C GLY A 54 -38.20 -22.95 14.32
N VAL A 55 -37.69 -21.76 13.98
CA VAL A 55 -37.48 -20.66 14.95
C VAL A 55 -38.41 -19.49 14.61
N LYS A 56 -39.35 -19.17 15.49
CA LYS A 56 -40.31 -18.06 15.28
C LYS A 56 -39.65 -16.67 15.20
N ALA A 57 -38.45 -16.50 15.76
CA ALA A 57 -37.76 -15.22 15.83
C ALA A 57 -36.80 -15.00 14.63
N LYS A 58 -36.87 -13.83 14.00
CA LYS A 58 -35.88 -13.38 13.00
C LYS A 58 -34.52 -13.15 13.64
N LEU A 59 -33.47 -13.54 12.93
CA LEU A 59 -32.07 -13.28 13.27
C LEU A 59 -31.52 -12.14 12.40
N TYR A 60 -30.58 -11.38 12.94
CA TYR A 60 -30.06 -10.14 12.36
C TYR A 60 -28.57 -10.29 12.08
N ARG A 61 -28.09 -9.92 10.90
CA ARG A 61 -26.69 -10.07 10.53
C ARG A 61 -25.81 -9.19 11.42
N LYS A 62 -24.83 -9.80 12.11
CA LYS A 62 -24.02 -9.10 13.12
C LYS A 62 -23.17 -7.96 12.53
N ALA A 63 -22.56 -8.18 11.36
CA ALA A 63 -21.76 -7.17 10.67
C ALA A 63 -22.54 -5.89 10.34
N ASP A 64 -23.81 -6.02 9.94
CA ASP A 64 -24.66 -4.87 9.62
C ASP A 64 -25.04 -4.07 10.89
N VAL A 65 -25.31 -4.79 11.98
CA VAL A 65 -25.56 -4.22 13.31
C VAL A 65 -24.33 -3.45 13.82
N GLU A 66 -23.13 -4.01 13.68
CA GLU A 66 -21.88 -3.36 14.07
C GLU A 66 -21.56 -2.14 13.19
N LYS A 67 -21.83 -2.23 11.88
CA LYS A 67 -21.68 -1.12 10.92
C LYS A 67 -22.65 0.04 11.21
N LEU A 68 -23.87 -0.25 11.65
CA LEU A 68 -24.81 0.78 12.07
C LEU A 68 -24.42 1.40 13.41
N ARG A 69 -23.92 0.59 14.35
CA ARG A 69 -23.41 1.09 15.63
C ARG A 69 -22.23 2.05 15.42
N SER A 70 -21.30 1.70 14.54
CA SER A 70 -20.16 2.59 14.22
C SER A 70 -20.63 3.91 13.59
N ARG A 71 -21.64 3.87 12.71
CA ARG A 71 -22.27 5.08 12.14
C ARG A 71 -23.02 5.92 13.18
N ALA A 72 -23.69 5.29 14.14
CA ALA A 72 -24.38 6.00 15.23
C ALA A 72 -23.38 6.61 16.23
N ALA A 73 -22.30 5.90 16.55
CA ALA A 73 -21.20 6.39 17.38
C ALA A 73 -20.46 7.58 16.76
N ALA A 74 -20.37 7.62 15.42
CA ALA A 74 -19.84 8.78 14.69
C ALA A 74 -20.69 10.04 14.85
N ARG A 75 -21.99 9.92 15.17
CA ARG A 75 -22.91 11.06 15.37
C ARG A 75 -22.97 11.56 16.82
N SER A 76 -22.50 10.77 17.79
CA SER A 76 -22.68 11.04 19.23
C SER A 76 -21.44 11.56 19.98
N GLY A 77 -20.47 12.14 19.27
CA GLY A 77 -19.51 13.09 19.85
C GLY A 77 -18.48 12.55 20.86
N GLY A 78 -18.24 11.23 20.93
CA GLY A 78 -17.11 10.65 21.68
C GLY A 78 -15.76 10.83 20.94
N PRO A 79 -14.61 10.77 21.63
CA PRO A 79 -13.33 11.26 21.13
C PRO A 79 -12.94 10.64 19.78
N GLN A 80 -12.90 11.50 18.76
CA GLN A 80 -12.86 11.25 17.32
C GLN A 80 -11.64 10.47 16.78
N VAL A 81 -10.66 10.10 17.61
CA VAL A 81 -9.34 9.64 17.12
C VAL A 81 -9.35 8.21 16.57
N SER A 82 -10.16 7.29 17.13
CA SER A 82 -10.07 5.86 16.74
C SER A 82 -10.74 5.53 15.40
N HIS A 83 -11.80 6.26 15.02
CA HIS A 83 -12.50 6.06 13.74
C HIS A 83 -11.91 6.89 12.60
N SER A 84 -11.27 8.01 12.91
CA SER A 84 -10.63 8.87 11.91
C SER A 84 -9.31 8.29 11.36
N LEU A 85 -8.67 7.40 12.10
CA LEU A 85 -7.48 6.64 11.65
C LEU A 85 -7.79 5.54 10.60
N ARG A 86 -9.05 5.28 10.24
CA ARG A 86 -9.43 4.22 9.29
C ARG A 86 -10.23 4.78 8.11
N TYR A 87 -9.53 5.21 7.06
CA TYR A 87 -10.13 5.69 5.80
C TYR A 87 -11.26 6.73 6.02
N GLY A 88 -11.16 7.48 7.13
CA GLY A 88 -12.15 8.47 7.57
C GLY A 88 -11.73 9.88 7.18
N GLU A 89 -12.29 10.88 7.85
CA GLU A 89 -11.90 12.29 7.62
C GLU A 89 -10.41 12.51 7.92
N PRO A 90 -9.71 13.36 7.13
CA PRO A 90 -8.30 13.67 7.34
C PRO A 90 -8.02 14.14 8.77
N ILE A 91 -7.04 13.49 9.42
CA ILE A 91 -6.67 13.76 10.82
C ILE A 91 -5.48 14.70 10.98
N ALA A 92 -4.75 14.96 9.89
CA ALA A 92 -3.58 15.81 9.88
C ALA A 92 -3.61 16.70 8.64
N GLN A 93 -3.08 17.91 8.79
CA GLN A 93 -2.83 18.80 7.66
C GLN A 93 -1.55 18.36 6.95
N THR A 94 -1.57 18.46 5.62
CA THR A 94 -0.42 18.26 4.76
C THR A 94 -0.56 19.13 3.51
N TRP A 95 0.56 19.62 3.00
CA TRP A 95 0.65 20.33 1.73
C TRP A 95 1.25 19.45 0.63
N ILE A 96 1.55 18.19 0.91
CA ILE A 96 2.29 17.28 0.03
C ILE A 96 1.38 16.69 -1.05
N SER A 97 0.28 16.08 -0.64
CA SER A 97 -0.65 15.39 -1.55
C SER A 97 -2.07 15.36 -1.04
N GLU A 98 -3.00 15.09 -1.95
CA GLU A 98 -4.40 14.77 -1.65
C GLU A 98 -4.86 13.58 -2.50
N ILE A 99 -5.82 12.80 -2.00
CA ILE A 99 -6.47 11.73 -2.76
C ILE A 99 -7.79 12.21 -3.34
N THR A 100 -7.92 12.11 -4.66
CA THR A 100 -9.16 12.45 -5.40
C THR A 100 -9.73 11.22 -6.08
N ALA A 101 -10.97 11.30 -6.58
CA ALA A 101 -11.56 10.25 -7.42
C ALA A 101 -10.75 9.96 -8.69
N GLN A 102 -9.91 10.91 -9.14
CA GLN A 102 -9.02 10.76 -10.30
C GLN A 102 -7.63 10.22 -9.92
N GLY A 103 -7.40 9.91 -8.65
CA GLY A 103 -6.13 9.44 -8.12
C GLY A 103 -5.42 10.51 -7.27
N PRO A 104 -4.16 10.25 -6.89
CA PRO A 104 -3.41 11.18 -6.06
C PRO A 104 -3.01 12.44 -6.84
N ARG A 105 -3.04 13.58 -6.16
CA ARG A 105 -2.41 14.83 -6.62
C ARG A 105 -1.17 15.12 -5.79
N TYR A 106 -0.07 15.40 -6.46
CA TYR A 106 1.20 15.81 -5.86
C TYR A 106 1.32 17.31 -6.00
N ARG A 107 1.27 18.04 -4.88
CA ARG A 107 1.31 19.52 -4.87
C ARG A 107 0.29 20.15 -5.86
N GLY A 108 -0.92 19.58 -5.91
CA GLY A 108 -2.01 20.02 -6.78
C GLY A 108 -2.03 19.41 -8.19
N VAL A 109 -0.96 18.74 -8.63
CA VAL A 109 -0.86 18.12 -9.97
C VAL A 109 -1.22 16.64 -9.90
N LEU A 110 -2.15 16.16 -10.73
CA LEU A 110 -2.53 14.76 -10.76
C LEU A 110 -1.35 13.87 -11.20
N ALA A 111 -1.09 12.79 -10.47
CA ALA A 111 0.00 11.86 -10.79
C ALA A 111 -0.15 11.25 -12.19
N ARG A 112 -1.39 10.94 -12.60
CA ARG A 112 -1.68 10.45 -13.96
C ARG A 112 -1.40 11.48 -15.05
N ASP A 113 -1.52 12.78 -14.73
CA ASP A 113 -1.21 13.84 -15.68
C ASP A 113 0.30 13.96 -15.87
N LEU A 114 1.08 13.79 -14.79
CA LEU A 114 2.54 13.69 -14.87
C LEU A 114 2.97 12.54 -15.80
N VAL A 115 2.38 11.36 -15.64
CA VAL A 115 2.68 10.21 -16.52
C VAL A 115 2.24 10.48 -17.97
N ARG A 116 1.03 11.01 -18.18
CA ARG A 116 0.53 11.37 -19.52
C ARG A 116 1.46 12.35 -20.22
N ASP A 117 1.95 13.34 -19.50
CA ASP A 117 2.80 14.41 -20.02
C ASP A 117 4.28 13.97 -20.10
N GLY A 118 4.58 12.71 -19.81
CA GLY A 118 5.92 12.12 -19.91
C GLY A 118 6.92 12.64 -18.88
N ARG A 119 6.45 13.14 -17.73
CA ARG A 119 7.32 13.67 -16.67
C ARG A 119 8.01 12.55 -15.92
N SER A 120 9.31 12.74 -15.69
CA SER A 120 10.12 11.71 -15.04
C SER A 120 9.81 11.53 -13.54
N PHE A 121 10.22 10.39 -12.98
CA PHE A 121 10.17 10.18 -11.53
C PHE A 121 10.92 11.28 -10.76
N GLU A 122 12.10 11.71 -11.23
CA GLU A 122 12.87 12.79 -10.64
C GLU A 122 12.08 14.09 -10.59
N PHE A 123 11.32 14.39 -11.64
CA PHE A 123 10.45 15.55 -11.65
C PHE A 123 9.34 15.45 -10.61
N ALA A 124 8.65 14.31 -10.56
CA ALA A 124 7.63 14.07 -9.56
C ALA A 124 8.21 14.17 -8.13
N SER A 125 9.40 13.60 -7.89
CA SER A 125 10.08 13.64 -6.60
C SER A 125 10.44 15.06 -6.18
N GLU A 126 11.00 15.85 -7.08
CA GLU A 126 11.35 17.24 -6.76
C GLU A 126 10.13 18.13 -6.58
N LEU A 127 9.06 17.91 -7.35
CA LEU A 127 7.78 18.55 -7.11
C LEU A 127 7.28 18.22 -5.70
N ILE A 128 7.25 16.95 -5.33
CA ILE A 128 6.80 16.48 -4.01
C ILE A 128 7.61 17.13 -2.88
N TRP A 129 8.95 17.15 -2.97
CA TRP A 129 9.82 17.72 -1.93
C TRP A 129 9.73 19.24 -1.84
N THR A 130 9.75 19.95 -2.96
CA THR A 130 9.93 21.41 -2.99
C THR A 130 8.64 22.20 -3.13
N GLY A 131 7.56 21.59 -3.64
CA GLY A 131 6.35 22.31 -4.04
C GLY A 131 6.49 23.07 -5.36
N LEU A 132 7.66 23.06 -6.00
CA LEU A 132 7.96 23.84 -7.19
C LEU A 132 8.07 22.92 -8.41
N ALA A 133 7.18 23.12 -9.39
CA ALA A 133 7.29 22.46 -10.67
C ALA A 133 8.49 23.02 -11.45
N ARG A 134 9.38 22.13 -11.89
CA ARG A 134 10.47 22.50 -12.82
C ARG A 134 9.92 22.76 -14.22
N THR A 135 10.67 23.49 -15.03
CA THR A 135 10.31 23.70 -16.45
C THR A 135 10.63 22.50 -17.34
N ARG A 136 11.65 21.72 -16.98
CA ARG A 136 12.16 20.58 -17.75
C ARG A 136 12.51 19.39 -16.86
N ASP A 137 12.51 18.19 -17.43
CA ASP A 137 13.04 16.99 -16.79
C ASP A 137 14.57 17.02 -16.84
N VAL A 138 15.19 16.63 -15.73
CA VAL A 138 16.64 16.64 -15.57
C VAL A 138 17.00 15.44 -14.72
N ALA A 139 17.82 14.55 -15.27
CA ALA A 139 18.42 13.46 -14.51
C ALA A 139 19.22 14.05 -13.34
N TRP A 140 19.22 13.37 -12.21
CA TRP A 140 20.04 13.81 -11.09
C TRP A 140 21.53 13.62 -11.42
N PRO A 141 22.41 14.51 -10.91
CA PRO A 141 23.85 14.30 -11.01
C PRO A 141 24.22 12.90 -10.53
N ALA A 142 25.24 12.27 -11.13
CA ALA A 142 25.64 10.93 -10.72
C ALA A 142 25.91 10.86 -9.22
N LEU A 143 25.58 9.69 -8.67
CA LEU A 143 25.82 9.39 -7.28
C LEU A 143 27.32 9.49 -6.97
N GLN A 144 27.72 10.54 -6.25
CA GLN A 144 29.03 10.61 -5.61
C GLN A 144 28.96 9.92 -4.25
N GLU A 145 29.09 8.60 -4.25
CA GLU A 145 29.07 7.83 -3.01
C GLU A 145 30.48 7.69 -2.43
N THR A 146 30.67 8.22 -1.22
CA THR A 146 31.92 8.11 -0.46
C THR A 146 31.84 7.03 0.62
N ARG A 147 30.65 6.49 0.89
CA ARG A 147 30.42 5.43 1.88
C ARG A 147 30.66 4.05 1.26
N PRO A 148 31.01 3.02 2.06
CA PRO A 148 31.32 1.67 1.56
C PRO A 148 30.05 0.89 1.19
N LEU A 149 29.22 1.42 0.27
CA LEU A 149 27.95 0.83 -0.13
C LEU A 149 28.11 -0.59 -0.66
N GLU A 150 29.13 -0.86 -1.46
CA GLU A 150 29.38 -2.21 -1.98
C GLU A 150 29.54 -3.23 -0.85
N HIS A 151 30.20 -2.84 0.26
CA HIS A 151 30.33 -3.69 1.43
C HIS A 151 28.99 -3.89 2.15
N LEU A 152 28.21 -2.82 2.34
CA LEU A 152 26.88 -2.89 2.96
C LEU A 152 25.92 -3.74 2.14
N ILE A 153 25.92 -3.58 0.82
CA ILE A 153 25.09 -4.35 -0.09
C ILE A 153 25.53 -5.80 -0.06
N LYS A 154 26.84 -6.09 -0.14
CA LYS A 154 27.36 -7.46 -0.05
C LYS A 154 26.99 -8.14 1.26
N LEU A 155 27.05 -7.41 2.38
CA LEU A 155 26.62 -7.92 3.69
C LEU A 155 25.10 -8.18 3.72
N ALA A 156 24.32 -7.22 3.22
CA ALA A 156 22.87 -7.32 3.19
C ALA A 156 22.36 -8.35 2.18
N SER A 157 23.15 -8.71 1.17
CA SER A 157 22.81 -9.69 0.13
C SER A 157 23.40 -11.07 0.38
N HIS A 158 23.97 -11.36 1.56
CA HIS A 158 24.52 -12.69 1.89
C HIS A 158 23.73 -13.37 3.02
N PRO A 159 23.13 -14.57 2.82
CA PRO A 159 22.94 -15.31 1.57
C PRO A 159 21.73 -14.78 0.77
N ALA A 160 21.96 -14.38 -0.49
CA ALA A 160 20.99 -13.70 -1.36
C ALA A 160 19.64 -14.44 -1.46
N ASP A 161 19.68 -15.77 -1.38
CA ASP A 161 18.55 -16.70 -1.50
C ASP A 161 17.41 -16.42 -0.49
N ARG A 162 17.67 -15.67 0.57
CA ARG A 162 16.69 -15.37 1.64
C ARG A 162 16.30 -13.89 1.73
N VAL A 163 16.98 -13.02 0.98
CA VAL A 163 16.82 -11.57 1.10
C VAL A 163 15.87 -11.10 0.01
N THR A 164 14.65 -10.76 0.41
CA THR A 164 13.69 -10.14 -0.51
C THR A 164 14.12 -8.70 -0.82
N PRO A 165 13.75 -8.13 -2.00
CA PRO A 165 14.06 -6.75 -2.33
C PRO A 165 13.69 -5.76 -1.22
N LEU A 166 12.50 -5.91 -0.63
CA LEU A 166 12.06 -5.06 0.46
C LEU A 166 12.98 -5.11 1.70
N LYS A 167 13.43 -6.32 2.09
CA LYS A 167 14.37 -6.49 3.21
C LYS A 167 15.72 -5.84 2.90
N LEU A 168 16.22 -5.97 1.67
CA LEU A 168 17.46 -5.32 1.26
C LEU A 168 17.35 -3.79 1.34
N LEU A 169 16.27 -3.20 0.80
CA LEU A 169 16.05 -1.75 0.88
C LEU A 169 15.99 -1.27 2.34
N THR A 170 15.32 -2.02 3.21
CA THR A 170 15.15 -1.69 4.63
C THR A 170 16.48 -1.77 5.38
N LEU A 171 17.27 -2.83 5.15
CA LEU A 171 18.61 -3.01 5.71
C LEU A 171 19.52 -1.85 5.29
N LEU A 172 19.51 -1.49 4.00
CA LEU A 172 20.33 -0.38 3.49
C LEU A 172 19.92 0.95 4.10
N ALA A 173 18.63 1.28 4.16
CA ALA A 173 18.16 2.51 4.81
C ALA A 173 18.61 2.56 6.28
N THR A 174 18.48 1.44 7.01
CA THR A 174 18.92 1.33 8.41
C THR A 174 20.44 1.49 8.53
N SER A 175 21.22 0.86 7.65
CA SER A 175 22.69 0.99 7.67
C SER A 175 23.16 2.39 7.33
N LEU A 176 22.48 3.10 6.42
CA LEU A 176 22.84 4.45 6.03
C LEU A 176 22.64 5.47 7.16
N SER A 177 21.64 5.26 8.03
CA SER A 177 21.44 6.06 9.26
C SER A 177 22.68 6.05 10.17
N ALA A 178 23.41 4.93 10.23
CA ALA A 178 24.64 4.84 11.05
C ALA A 178 25.79 5.73 10.55
N PHE A 179 25.73 6.21 9.31
CA PHE A 179 26.74 7.10 8.72
C PHE A 179 26.31 8.57 8.69
N GLU A 180 25.09 8.89 9.12
CA GLU A 180 24.60 10.26 9.12
C GLU A 180 25.17 11.03 10.31
N GLN A 181 25.84 12.16 10.05
CA GLN A 181 26.40 13.02 11.09
C GLN A 181 25.40 14.11 11.47
N ALA A 182 25.34 14.46 12.76
CA ALA A 182 24.39 15.46 13.27
C ALA A 182 24.55 16.87 12.65
N GLU A 183 25.69 17.14 12.02
CA GLU A 183 25.99 18.41 11.34
C GLU A 183 25.46 18.48 9.90
N ASP A 184 24.94 17.38 9.34
CA ASP A 184 24.37 17.34 7.99
C ASP A 184 22.94 17.94 7.90
N ASP A 185 22.44 18.56 8.97
CA ASP A 185 21.02 18.90 9.11
C ASP A 185 20.65 20.33 8.64
N ILE A 186 19.65 20.33 7.75
CA ILE A 186 18.50 21.26 7.61
C ILE A 186 18.49 22.32 6.49
N GLN A 187 19.60 22.84 5.95
CA GLN A 187 19.49 23.93 4.94
C GLN A 187 20.39 23.84 3.70
N ALA A 188 21.57 23.21 3.76
CA ALA A 188 22.56 23.33 2.67
C ALA A 188 22.76 22.05 1.80
N THR A 189 22.38 20.87 2.31
CA THR A 189 22.69 19.55 1.68
C THR A 189 21.45 18.72 1.30
N GLY A 190 20.23 19.18 1.63
CA GLY A 190 19.00 18.37 1.66
C GLY A 190 18.69 17.56 0.39
N LEU A 191 18.46 18.23 -0.76
CA LEU A 191 18.09 17.53 -1.99
C LEU A 191 19.17 16.53 -2.46
N ALA A 192 20.45 16.84 -2.26
CA ALA A 192 21.52 15.93 -2.65
C ALA A 192 21.47 14.61 -1.85
N THR A 193 21.18 14.69 -0.55
CA THR A 193 20.98 13.49 0.30
C THR A 193 19.79 12.66 -0.14
N TYR A 194 18.66 13.30 -0.50
CA TYR A 194 17.43 12.58 -0.89
C TYR A 194 17.61 11.87 -2.23
N ARG A 195 18.21 12.56 -3.20
CA ARG A 195 18.57 12.01 -4.52
C ARG A 195 19.52 10.83 -4.36
N ARG A 196 20.55 10.98 -3.54
CA ARG A 196 21.53 9.93 -3.24
C ARG A 196 20.88 8.70 -2.63
N LEU A 197 19.97 8.87 -1.66
CA LEU A 197 19.24 7.73 -1.09
C LEU A 197 18.45 6.99 -2.18
N LEU A 198 17.64 7.70 -2.99
CA LEU A 198 16.85 7.07 -4.06
C LEU A 198 17.73 6.42 -5.14
N GLN A 199 18.84 7.05 -5.53
CA GLN A 199 19.84 6.49 -6.46
C GLN A 199 20.49 5.22 -5.91
N THR A 200 20.83 5.19 -4.62
CA THR A 200 21.34 4.00 -3.94
C THR A 200 20.29 2.88 -3.92
N LEU A 201 19.03 3.19 -3.59
CA LEU A 201 17.96 2.19 -3.64
C LEU A 201 17.73 1.68 -5.07
N ALA A 202 17.80 2.55 -6.08
CA ALA A 202 17.66 2.18 -7.49
C ALA A 202 18.72 1.18 -7.96
N GLY A 203 19.98 1.39 -7.55
CA GLY A 203 21.05 0.50 -7.96
C GLY A 203 20.95 -0.92 -7.38
N THR A 204 20.17 -1.12 -6.30
CA THR A 204 19.90 -2.47 -5.76
C THR A 204 19.12 -3.35 -6.73
N ALA A 205 18.43 -2.77 -7.72
CA ALA A 205 17.76 -3.52 -8.77
C ALA A 205 18.72 -4.49 -9.50
N GLY A 206 20.01 -4.12 -9.64
CA GLY A 206 21.02 -4.98 -10.23
C GLY A 206 21.31 -6.27 -9.45
N VAL A 207 21.08 -6.27 -8.12
CA VAL A 207 21.26 -7.47 -7.27
C VAL A 207 20.24 -8.55 -7.62
N PHE A 208 19.07 -8.13 -8.12
CA PHE A 208 17.99 -9.02 -8.56
C PHE A 208 17.95 -9.22 -10.08
N GLY A 209 18.88 -8.60 -10.80
CA GLY A 209 19.05 -8.76 -12.23
C GLY A 209 19.97 -9.92 -12.60
N PRO A 210 20.20 -10.15 -13.91
CA PRO A 210 21.00 -11.28 -14.40
C PRO A 210 22.46 -11.23 -13.92
N ASP A 211 22.98 -10.04 -13.63
CA ASP A 211 24.35 -9.81 -13.18
C ASP A 211 24.56 -9.99 -11.67
N ALA A 212 23.46 -10.12 -10.89
CA ALA A 212 23.46 -10.29 -9.44
C ALA A 212 24.40 -9.34 -8.66
N ARG A 213 24.52 -8.08 -9.10
CA ARG A 213 25.41 -7.08 -8.52
C ARG A 213 24.78 -5.70 -8.49
N PHE A 214 25.23 -4.85 -7.56
CA PHE A 214 24.79 -3.46 -7.52
C PHE A 214 25.02 -2.75 -8.87
N SER A 215 23.99 -2.08 -9.36
CA SER A 215 23.98 -1.33 -10.61
C SER A 215 24.00 0.16 -10.30
N ALA A 216 25.19 0.74 -10.12
CA ALA A 216 25.31 2.18 -9.84
C ALA A 216 24.68 3.04 -10.95
N PRO A 217 23.95 4.12 -10.62
CA PRO A 217 23.48 5.09 -11.61
C PRO A 217 24.63 5.76 -12.36
N ARG A 218 24.47 5.98 -13.66
CA ARG A 218 25.45 6.64 -14.53
C ARG A 218 25.15 8.15 -14.63
N GLU A 219 26.14 8.92 -15.07
CA GLU A 219 25.95 10.35 -15.34
C GLU A 219 24.88 10.56 -16.42
N GLY A 220 23.91 11.42 -16.15
CA GLY A 220 22.79 11.70 -17.06
C GLY A 220 21.73 10.58 -17.13
N GLU A 221 21.84 9.51 -16.34
CA GLU A 221 20.90 8.40 -16.31
C GLU A 221 19.75 8.69 -15.33
N PHE A 222 18.52 8.51 -15.80
CA PHE A 222 17.33 8.60 -14.96
C PHE A 222 17.19 7.35 -14.08
N VAL A 223 16.54 7.47 -12.92
CA VAL A 223 16.31 6.38 -11.95
C VAL A 223 15.64 5.18 -12.64
N ALA A 224 14.64 5.42 -13.47
CA ALA A 224 13.96 4.35 -14.21
C ALA A 224 14.89 3.61 -15.18
N GLN A 225 15.81 4.32 -15.84
CA GLN A 225 16.82 3.73 -16.73
C GLN A 225 17.82 2.87 -15.93
N CYS A 226 18.30 3.39 -14.79
CA CYS A 226 19.18 2.64 -13.90
C CYS A 226 18.55 1.33 -13.42
N ILE A 227 17.25 1.35 -13.06
CA ILE A 227 16.51 0.16 -12.65
C ILE A 227 16.31 -0.81 -13.81
N ALA A 228 15.86 -0.33 -14.97
CA ALA A 228 15.66 -1.15 -16.17
C ALA A 228 16.94 -1.87 -16.57
N ARG A 229 18.06 -1.13 -16.59
CA ARG A 229 19.39 -1.68 -16.85
C ARG A 229 19.80 -2.71 -15.80
N GLY A 230 19.63 -2.39 -14.51
CA GLY A 230 19.94 -3.30 -13.42
C GLY A 230 19.19 -4.63 -13.52
N LEU A 231 17.92 -4.59 -13.90
CA LEU A 231 17.07 -5.78 -14.08
C LEU A 231 17.29 -6.52 -15.39
N GLY A 232 18.22 -6.07 -16.24
CA GLY A 232 18.54 -6.73 -17.52
C GLY A 232 17.58 -6.41 -18.66
N LEU A 233 16.75 -5.36 -18.54
CA LEU A 233 15.89 -4.88 -19.63
C LEU A 233 16.65 -3.98 -20.62
N GLY A 234 17.86 -3.54 -20.26
CA GLY A 234 18.68 -2.65 -21.09
C GLY A 234 18.00 -1.29 -21.32
N ASP A 235 18.16 -0.73 -22.52
CA ASP A 235 17.65 0.59 -22.89
C ASP A 235 16.27 0.53 -23.57
N ARG A 236 15.48 -0.51 -23.28
CA ARG A 236 14.15 -0.72 -23.88
C ARG A 236 13.21 0.41 -23.49
N VAL A 237 12.85 1.26 -24.46
CA VAL A 237 12.13 2.53 -24.22
C VAL A 237 10.78 2.31 -23.53
N ASP A 238 10.01 1.33 -23.98
CA ASP A 238 8.71 0.96 -23.41
C ASP A 238 8.82 0.47 -21.95
N ALA A 239 9.85 -0.33 -21.63
CA ALA A 239 10.10 -0.78 -20.26
C ALA A 239 10.51 0.36 -19.35
N VAL A 240 11.40 1.24 -19.82
CA VAL A 240 11.82 2.43 -19.06
C VAL A 240 10.61 3.31 -18.77
N GLN A 241 9.76 3.57 -19.77
CA GLN A 241 8.52 4.34 -19.60
C GLN A 241 7.56 3.66 -18.60
N ALA A 242 7.40 2.35 -18.68
CA ALA A 242 6.55 1.59 -17.76
C ALA A 242 7.08 1.62 -16.32
N ILE A 243 8.39 1.47 -16.12
CA ILE A 243 9.03 1.58 -14.80
C ILE A 243 8.90 3.01 -14.27
N ASP A 244 9.16 4.02 -15.09
CA ASP A 244 9.05 5.42 -14.68
C ASP A 244 7.62 5.79 -14.28
N ALA A 245 6.62 5.35 -15.05
CA ALA A 245 5.21 5.48 -14.69
C ALA A 245 4.87 4.75 -13.38
N ALA A 246 5.39 3.53 -13.17
CA ALA A 246 5.24 2.79 -11.92
C ALA A 246 5.81 3.54 -10.71
N LEU A 247 6.97 4.19 -10.90
CA LEU A 247 7.58 5.02 -9.88
C LEU A 247 6.74 6.27 -9.60
N VAL A 248 6.34 7.02 -10.64
CA VAL A 248 5.50 8.23 -10.49
C VAL A 248 4.18 7.89 -9.79
N MET A 249 3.46 6.86 -10.22
CA MET A 249 2.16 6.49 -9.63
C MET A 249 2.27 5.96 -8.19
N SER A 250 3.46 5.53 -7.77
CA SER A 250 3.78 5.10 -6.40
C SER A 250 4.44 6.19 -5.58
N ALA A 251 4.79 7.33 -6.18
CA ALA A 251 5.69 8.31 -5.58
C ALA A 251 5.11 8.99 -4.35
N GLU A 252 3.77 9.05 -4.16
CA GLU A 252 3.04 9.57 -2.99
C GLU A 252 1.58 9.13 -2.91
N HIS A 253 1.07 8.95 -1.69
CA HIS A 253 -0.30 8.50 -1.42
C HIS A 253 -0.83 8.93 -0.02
N GLU A 254 -0.68 10.23 0.26
CA GLU A 254 -1.17 10.89 1.49
C GLU A 254 -0.62 10.26 2.80
N LEU A 255 -1.41 10.33 3.89
CA LEU A 255 -1.02 9.87 5.21
C LEU A 255 -1.26 8.36 5.38
N SER A 256 -0.62 7.58 4.51
CA SER A 256 -0.54 6.12 4.65
C SER A 256 0.08 5.73 6.01
N ALA A 257 -0.14 4.50 6.48
CA ALA A 257 0.45 4.03 7.74
C ALA A 257 2.00 4.19 7.76
N PRO A 258 2.74 3.84 6.69
CA PRO A 258 4.17 4.15 6.58
C PRO A 258 4.50 5.64 6.64
N SER A 259 3.74 6.49 5.94
CA SER A 259 3.93 7.96 5.99
C SER A 259 3.73 8.50 7.41
N PHE A 260 2.70 8.01 8.12
CA PHE A 260 2.44 8.41 9.50
C PHE A 260 3.54 7.94 10.45
N ALA A 261 4.06 6.71 10.28
CA ALA A 261 5.18 6.21 11.06
C ALA A 261 6.47 7.03 10.83
N ALA A 262 6.74 7.43 9.58
CA ALA A 262 7.84 8.35 9.26
C ALA A 262 7.70 9.69 10.00
N ARG A 263 6.48 10.26 10.05
CA ARG A 263 6.22 11.50 10.81
C ARG A 263 6.43 11.29 12.31
N ILE A 264 5.96 10.20 12.89
CA ILE A 264 6.20 9.90 14.32
C ILE A 264 7.71 9.88 14.59
N CYS A 265 8.49 9.14 13.79
CA CYS A 265 9.95 9.06 13.92
C CYS A 265 10.62 10.44 13.76
N ALA A 266 10.25 11.19 12.73
CA ALA A 266 10.78 12.54 12.50
C ALA A 266 10.50 13.49 13.67
N SER A 267 9.34 13.37 14.31
CA SER A 267 8.94 14.21 15.44
C SER A 267 9.79 14.00 16.71
N THR A 268 10.60 12.93 16.78
CA THR A 268 11.54 12.69 17.88
C THR A 268 12.94 13.25 17.62
N GLY A 269 13.18 13.86 16.46
CA GLY A 269 14.51 14.32 16.04
C GLY A 269 15.41 13.23 15.45
N ALA A 270 14.86 12.07 15.07
CA ALA A 270 15.62 11.04 14.38
C ALA A 270 16.07 11.50 12.98
N ASP A 271 17.18 10.95 12.51
CA ASP A 271 17.72 11.23 11.17
C ASP A 271 16.79 10.76 10.04
N LEU A 272 17.05 11.23 8.82
CA LEU A 272 16.14 10.98 7.70
C LEU A 272 16.13 9.51 7.29
N HIS A 273 17.30 8.86 7.30
CA HIS A 273 17.40 7.46 6.93
C HIS A 273 16.66 6.57 7.94
N ALA A 274 16.69 6.90 9.23
CA ALA A 274 15.91 6.25 10.28
C ALA A 274 14.40 6.43 10.08
N CYS A 275 13.96 7.63 9.67
CA CYS A 275 12.56 7.89 9.32
C CYS A 275 12.10 7.03 8.13
N VAL A 276 12.93 6.93 7.09
CA VAL A 276 12.66 6.09 5.92
C VAL A 276 12.67 4.60 6.27
N ALA A 277 13.64 4.14 7.06
CA ALA A 277 13.69 2.76 7.55
C ALA A 277 12.44 2.39 8.37
N THR A 278 11.98 3.30 9.24
CA THR A 278 10.73 3.13 10.00
C THR A 278 9.52 2.99 9.09
N ALA A 279 9.45 3.78 8.02
CA ALA A 279 8.39 3.68 7.02
C ALA A 279 8.45 2.36 6.26
N MET A 280 9.63 1.91 5.83
CA MET A 280 9.83 0.61 5.16
C MET A 280 9.42 -0.56 6.05
N LEU A 281 9.81 -0.55 7.33
CA LEU A 281 9.40 -1.55 8.32
C LEU A 281 7.87 -1.57 8.47
N THR A 282 7.23 -0.41 8.54
CA THR A 282 5.77 -0.29 8.62
C THR A 282 5.10 -0.80 7.34
N GLN A 283 5.68 -0.52 6.17
CA GLN A 283 5.18 -0.96 4.86
C GLN A 283 5.29 -2.48 4.67
N SER A 284 6.22 -3.16 5.34
CA SER A 284 6.45 -4.60 5.19
C SER A 284 5.32 -5.50 5.73
N GLY A 285 4.33 -4.93 6.42
CA GLY A 285 3.18 -5.67 6.93
C GLY A 285 2.33 -6.33 5.83
N ALA A 286 1.68 -7.44 6.16
CA ALA A 286 0.80 -8.19 5.26
C ALA A 286 -0.34 -7.34 4.67
N MET A 287 -0.90 -6.44 5.47
CA MET A 287 -1.98 -5.51 5.07
C MET A 287 -1.50 -4.34 4.18
N GLN A 288 -0.22 -4.29 3.82
CA GLN A 288 0.40 -3.26 3.01
C GLN A 288 1.02 -3.91 1.76
N VAL A 289 2.34 -3.84 1.57
CA VAL A 289 3.01 -4.43 0.41
C VAL A 289 2.96 -5.97 0.43
N GLY A 290 2.70 -6.58 1.59
CA GLY A 290 2.62 -8.04 1.70
C GLY A 290 1.55 -8.69 0.81
N GLY A 291 0.47 -7.97 0.50
CA GLY A 291 -0.53 -8.44 -0.46
C GLY A 291 0.02 -8.66 -1.87
N ALA A 292 1.10 -7.96 -2.27
CA ALA A 292 1.74 -8.17 -3.57
C ALA A 292 2.34 -9.59 -3.69
N VAL A 293 2.84 -10.16 -2.59
CA VAL A 293 3.34 -11.55 -2.55
C VAL A 293 2.21 -12.55 -2.81
N GLU A 294 1.00 -12.26 -2.31
CA GLU A 294 -0.17 -13.09 -2.56
C GLU A 294 -0.63 -13.00 -4.03
N VAL A 295 -0.53 -11.82 -4.65
CA VAL A 295 -0.80 -11.67 -6.10
C VAL A 295 0.22 -12.42 -6.95
N GLU A 296 1.50 -12.36 -6.58
CA GLU A 296 2.57 -13.12 -7.24
C GLU A 296 2.28 -14.63 -7.17
N ALA A 297 1.99 -15.15 -5.97
CA ALA A 297 1.64 -16.55 -5.76
C ALA A 297 0.39 -16.98 -6.53
N LEU A 298 -0.63 -16.11 -6.59
CA LEU A 298 -1.83 -16.34 -7.39
C LEU A 298 -1.48 -16.46 -8.88
N ILE A 299 -0.78 -15.49 -9.45
CA ILE A 299 -0.42 -15.48 -10.87
C ILE A 299 0.45 -16.68 -11.22
N ASP A 300 1.42 -17.03 -10.37
CA ASP A 300 2.33 -18.16 -10.61
C ASP A 300 1.61 -19.49 -10.66
N ALA A 301 0.59 -19.68 -9.83
CA ALA A 301 -0.13 -20.93 -9.74
C ALA A 301 -1.34 -21.02 -10.72
N LEU A 302 -1.71 -19.91 -11.39
CA LEU A 302 -2.68 -19.93 -12.49
C LEU A 302 -2.10 -20.58 -13.75
N PRO A 303 -2.90 -21.38 -14.49
CA PRO A 303 -2.50 -22.04 -15.72
C PRO A 303 -2.18 -21.02 -16.82
N SER A 304 -1.26 -21.38 -17.71
CA SER A 304 -0.85 -20.52 -18.83
C SER A 304 -1.98 -20.21 -19.82
N ARG A 305 -2.90 -21.16 -20.02
CA ARG A 305 -4.13 -20.99 -20.80
C ARG A 305 -5.32 -20.83 -19.87
N LEU A 306 -5.42 -19.64 -19.28
CA LEU A 306 -6.54 -19.27 -18.42
C LEU A 306 -7.63 -18.61 -19.27
N GLU A 307 -8.85 -19.13 -19.20
CA GLU A 307 -10.03 -18.45 -19.72
C GLU A 307 -10.59 -17.48 -18.66
N SER A 308 -11.10 -16.32 -19.09
CA SER A 308 -11.55 -15.27 -18.16
C SER A 308 -12.70 -15.72 -17.26
N GLU A 309 -13.57 -16.60 -17.77
CA GLU A 309 -14.72 -17.13 -17.03
C GLU A 309 -14.29 -18.04 -15.86
N ASP A 310 -13.15 -18.72 -15.98
CA ASP A 310 -12.63 -19.66 -14.97
C ASP A 310 -11.73 -18.99 -13.93
N ALA A 311 -11.24 -17.77 -14.20
CA ALA A 311 -10.20 -17.10 -13.42
C ALA A 311 -10.52 -17.00 -11.92
N LEU A 312 -11.74 -16.60 -11.58
CA LEU A 312 -12.15 -16.42 -10.19
C LEU A 312 -12.47 -17.73 -9.49
N SER A 313 -13.12 -18.66 -10.19
CA SER A 313 -13.41 -19.99 -9.66
C SER A 313 -12.12 -20.76 -9.34
N LEU A 314 -11.10 -20.61 -10.19
CA LEU A 314 -9.81 -21.24 -9.97
C LEU A 314 -9.04 -20.57 -8.82
N ALA A 315 -9.02 -19.24 -8.75
CA ALA A 315 -8.44 -18.53 -7.61
C ALA A 315 -9.10 -18.96 -6.29
N ALA A 316 -10.42 -19.07 -6.26
CA ALA A 316 -11.17 -19.55 -5.09
C ALA A 316 -10.81 -21.00 -4.72
N ALA A 317 -10.67 -21.89 -5.71
CA ALA A 317 -10.28 -23.29 -5.48
C ALA A 317 -8.87 -23.43 -4.88
N MET A 318 -8.00 -22.42 -5.07
CA MET A 318 -6.64 -22.39 -4.55
C MET A 318 -6.55 -21.86 -3.12
N GLY A 319 -7.68 -21.64 -2.45
CA GLY A 319 -7.74 -21.21 -1.05
C GLY A 319 -7.64 -19.69 -0.85
N PHE A 320 -7.60 -18.91 -1.94
CA PHE A 320 -7.89 -17.49 -1.86
C PHE A 320 -9.36 -17.30 -1.50
N MET A 321 -9.70 -16.25 -0.75
CA MET A 321 -11.09 -16.05 -0.33
C MET A 321 -11.98 -16.01 -1.58
N SER A 322 -13.00 -16.87 -1.61
CA SER A 322 -13.86 -17.07 -2.78
C SER A 322 -14.59 -15.80 -3.26
N ASN A 323 -14.58 -14.73 -2.46
CA ASN A 323 -15.26 -13.49 -2.76
C ASN A 323 -14.31 -12.28 -2.96
N GLU A 324 -13.01 -12.36 -2.68
CA GLU A 324 -12.08 -11.23 -2.81
C GLU A 324 -10.67 -11.69 -3.18
N LEU A 325 -10.17 -11.22 -4.34
CA LEU A 325 -8.80 -11.44 -4.78
C LEU A 325 -7.82 -10.54 -3.99
N PRO A 326 -6.59 -11.01 -3.71
CA PRO A 326 -5.58 -10.20 -3.03
C PRO A 326 -5.25 -8.94 -3.84
N CYS A 327 -5.21 -7.78 -3.17
CA CYS A 327 -4.96 -6.48 -3.81
C CYS A 327 -5.98 -6.08 -4.89
N PHE A 328 -7.21 -6.59 -4.82
CA PHE A 328 -8.34 -6.07 -5.59
C PHE A 328 -9.25 -5.22 -4.70
N ASN A 329 -9.78 -4.16 -5.29
CA ASN A 329 -10.49 -3.06 -4.69
C ASN A 329 -9.61 -2.26 -3.72
N HIS A 330 -9.88 -0.96 -3.61
CA HIS A 330 -9.15 -0.07 -2.71
C HIS A 330 -10.15 0.76 -1.90
N PRO A 331 -10.04 0.83 -0.57
CA PRO A 331 -11.04 1.51 0.26
C PRO A 331 -11.24 3.01 -0.03
N LEU A 332 -10.23 3.67 -0.62
CA LEU A 332 -10.29 5.09 -1.01
C LEU A 332 -10.87 5.36 -2.40
N TYR A 333 -11.09 4.33 -3.22
CA TYR A 333 -11.59 4.50 -4.59
C TYR A 333 -12.88 3.72 -4.79
N GLU A 334 -13.92 4.42 -5.26
CA GLU A 334 -15.17 3.79 -5.66
C GLU A 334 -14.99 3.19 -7.07
N GLY A 335 -14.80 1.86 -7.14
CA GLY A 335 -14.56 1.15 -8.40
C GLY A 335 -13.06 0.99 -8.70
N GLU A 336 -12.62 1.48 -9.86
CA GLU A 336 -11.23 1.32 -10.31
C GLU A 336 -10.26 2.22 -9.56
N ASP A 337 -9.10 1.68 -9.16
CA ASP A 337 -7.97 2.48 -8.68
C ASP A 337 -7.36 3.23 -9.88
N PRO A 338 -7.38 4.57 -9.91
CA PRO A 338 -6.88 5.34 -11.05
C PRO A 338 -5.39 5.09 -11.34
N ARG A 339 -4.62 4.67 -10.33
CA ARG A 339 -3.21 4.30 -10.51
C ARG A 339 -3.07 2.96 -11.25
N SER A 340 -3.94 2.00 -10.91
CA SER A 340 -3.98 0.70 -11.56
C SER A 340 -4.35 0.82 -13.04
N VAL A 341 -5.29 1.72 -13.37
CA VAL A 341 -5.66 2.00 -14.77
C VAL A 341 -4.44 2.44 -15.59
N VAL A 342 -3.63 3.36 -15.06
CA VAL A 342 -2.39 3.81 -15.73
C VAL A 342 -1.40 2.65 -15.92
N LEU A 343 -1.20 1.82 -14.89
CA LEU A 343 -0.22 0.74 -14.94
C LEU A 343 -0.65 -0.41 -15.87
N LEU A 344 -1.94 -0.71 -15.94
CA LEU A 344 -2.48 -1.68 -16.90
C LEU A 344 -2.41 -1.15 -18.34
N ASP A 345 -2.60 0.14 -18.57
CA ASP A 345 -2.37 0.76 -19.88
C ASP A 345 -0.88 0.71 -20.28
N MET A 346 0.05 0.98 -19.34
CA MET A 346 1.48 0.78 -19.59
C MET A 346 1.82 -0.67 -19.91
N MET A 347 1.17 -1.63 -19.25
CA MET A 347 1.34 -3.06 -19.53
C MET A 347 0.96 -3.39 -20.98
N GLU A 348 -0.16 -2.87 -21.47
CA GLU A 348 -0.61 -3.12 -22.84
C GLU A 348 0.25 -2.43 -23.91
N ARG A 349 0.97 -1.36 -23.55
CA ARG A 349 1.88 -0.63 -24.45
C ARG A 349 3.26 -1.26 -24.59
N LEU A 350 3.57 -2.31 -23.82
CA LEU A 350 4.87 -2.99 -23.91
C LEU A 350 5.06 -3.59 -25.31
N THR A 351 6.26 -3.44 -25.88
CA THR A 351 6.58 -4.01 -27.20
C THR A 351 6.92 -5.50 -27.12
N SER A 352 7.22 -6.00 -25.92
CA SER A 352 7.45 -7.41 -25.63
C SER A 352 6.79 -7.78 -24.31
N HIS A 353 6.18 -8.97 -24.27
CA HIS A 353 5.37 -9.45 -23.18
C HIS A 353 5.92 -10.76 -22.63
N GLY A 354 5.99 -10.85 -21.30
CA GLY A 354 6.34 -12.06 -20.57
C GLY A 354 5.28 -13.16 -20.73
N PRO A 355 5.64 -14.42 -20.46
CA PRO A 355 4.79 -15.59 -20.71
C PRO A 355 3.49 -15.58 -19.90
N ASP A 356 3.45 -14.88 -18.76
CA ASP A 356 2.27 -14.80 -17.89
C ASP A 356 1.22 -13.78 -18.36
N THR A 357 1.55 -12.95 -19.35
CA THR A 357 0.66 -11.85 -19.80
C THR A 357 -0.73 -12.33 -20.24
N PRO A 358 -0.90 -13.42 -21.03
CA PRO A 358 -2.23 -13.88 -21.43
C PRO A 358 -3.14 -14.24 -20.25
N LYS A 359 -2.62 -14.97 -19.25
CA LYS A 359 -3.40 -15.33 -18.06
C LYS A 359 -3.67 -14.11 -17.15
N ILE A 360 -2.76 -13.14 -17.10
CA ILE A 360 -2.98 -11.87 -16.41
C ILE A 360 -4.15 -11.11 -17.03
N ARG A 361 -4.20 -11.01 -18.37
CA ARG A 361 -5.32 -10.38 -19.08
C ARG A 361 -6.64 -11.08 -18.76
N ALA A 362 -6.66 -12.42 -18.81
CA ALA A 362 -7.84 -13.20 -18.46
C ALA A 362 -8.30 -12.96 -17.02
N LEU A 363 -7.36 -12.93 -16.06
CA LEU A 363 -7.64 -12.64 -14.65
C LEU A 363 -8.25 -11.24 -14.47
N VAL A 364 -7.68 -10.21 -15.11
CA VAL A 364 -8.20 -8.84 -15.04
C VAL A 364 -9.61 -8.73 -15.62
N VAL A 365 -9.87 -9.38 -16.76
CA VAL A 365 -11.20 -9.40 -17.38
C VAL A 365 -12.22 -10.10 -16.47
N GLY A 366 -11.91 -11.31 -16.00
CA GLY A 366 -12.80 -12.07 -15.12
C GLY A 366 -13.09 -11.35 -13.79
N ALA A 367 -12.05 -10.76 -13.18
CA ALA A 367 -12.21 -9.97 -11.96
C ALA A 367 -13.11 -8.75 -12.16
N ARG A 368 -12.92 -7.99 -13.24
CA ARG A 368 -13.75 -6.82 -13.58
C ARG A 368 -15.21 -7.21 -13.80
N GLN A 369 -15.48 -8.35 -14.47
CA GLN A 369 -16.84 -8.86 -14.66
C GLN A 369 -17.54 -9.19 -13.33
N ALA A 370 -16.78 -9.57 -12.31
CA ALA A 370 -17.28 -9.78 -10.95
C ALA A 370 -17.25 -8.54 -10.06
N GLY A 371 -16.97 -7.35 -10.61
CA GLY A 371 -16.91 -6.10 -9.85
C GLY A 371 -15.69 -5.97 -8.95
N GLN A 372 -14.61 -6.70 -9.23
CA GLN A 372 -13.34 -6.59 -8.54
C GLN A 372 -12.31 -5.91 -9.44
N HIS A 373 -11.68 -4.86 -8.94
CA HIS A 373 -10.75 -4.05 -9.73
C HIS A 373 -9.34 -4.13 -9.13
N PRO A 374 -8.27 -4.41 -9.90
CA PRO A 374 -6.92 -4.44 -9.35
C PRO A 374 -6.57 -3.08 -8.75
N ASN A 375 -5.96 -3.06 -7.56
CA ASN A 375 -5.36 -1.84 -7.01
C ASN A 375 -3.89 -1.70 -7.47
N VAL A 376 -3.22 -0.62 -7.06
CA VAL A 376 -1.83 -0.34 -7.45
C VAL A 376 -0.86 -1.52 -7.24
N PHE A 377 -0.99 -2.29 -6.16
CA PHE A 377 -0.10 -3.42 -5.88
C PHE A 377 -0.31 -4.57 -6.85
N ALA A 378 -1.57 -4.93 -7.13
CA ALA A 378 -1.88 -5.96 -8.12
C ALA A 378 -1.37 -5.56 -9.51
N SER A 379 -1.62 -4.31 -9.93
CA SER A 379 -1.17 -3.81 -11.24
C SER A 379 0.36 -3.71 -11.35
N LEU A 380 1.08 -3.42 -10.26
CA LEU A 380 2.54 -3.41 -10.27
C LEU A 380 3.11 -4.83 -10.47
N VAL A 381 2.54 -5.82 -9.79
CA VAL A 381 2.92 -7.23 -10.00
C VAL A 381 2.63 -7.65 -11.43
N MET A 382 1.43 -7.34 -11.95
CA MET A 382 1.03 -7.65 -13.32
C MET A 382 1.98 -7.01 -14.35
N LEU A 383 2.32 -5.73 -14.18
CA LEU A 383 3.25 -5.01 -15.05
C LEU A 383 4.66 -5.65 -15.01
N CYS A 384 5.15 -6.01 -13.82
CA CYS A 384 6.45 -6.65 -13.69
C CYS A 384 6.48 -8.04 -14.34
N LYS A 385 5.43 -8.85 -14.14
CA LYS A 385 5.26 -10.16 -14.80
C LYS A 385 5.19 -10.03 -16.32
N ALA A 386 4.48 -9.01 -16.82
CA ALA A 386 4.41 -8.71 -18.24
C ALA A 386 5.75 -8.24 -18.82
N MET A 387 6.66 -7.69 -18.02
CA MET A 387 8.04 -7.42 -18.44
C MET A 387 8.99 -8.63 -18.28
N GLY A 388 8.52 -9.74 -17.70
CA GLY A 388 9.35 -10.92 -17.41
C GLY A 388 10.27 -10.76 -16.20
N LEU A 389 9.95 -9.85 -15.28
CA LEU A 389 10.75 -9.53 -14.09
C LEU A 389 10.46 -10.52 -12.94
N PRO A 390 11.44 -10.76 -12.05
CA PRO A 390 11.26 -11.68 -10.93
C PRO A 390 10.28 -11.16 -9.87
N ASN A 391 9.72 -12.09 -9.09
CA ASN A 391 8.90 -11.79 -7.92
C ASN A 391 9.63 -10.87 -6.93
N GLY A 392 8.89 -10.00 -6.25
CA GLY A 392 9.39 -8.95 -5.39
C GLY A 392 9.72 -7.64 -6.10
N THR A 393 9.80 -7.61 -7.43
CA THR A 393 10.14 -6.39 -8.19
C THR A 393 9.06 -5.31 -8.05
N GLY A 394 7.78 -5.67 -8.10
CA GLY A 394 6.69 -4.70 -7.90
C GLY A 394 6.74 -4.03 -6.53
N ALA A 395 7.01 -4.81 -5.48
CA ALA A 395 7.22 -4.30 -4.12
C ALA A 395 8.47 -3.41 -4.01
N MET A 396 9.55 -3.75 -4.71
CA MET A 396 10.78 -2.96 -4.79
C MET A 396 10.52 -1.59 -5.42
N LEU A 397 9.89 -1.56 -6.60
CA LEU A 397 9.54 -0.33 -7.32
C LEU A 397 8.65 0.57 -6.45
N HIS A 398 7.61 -0.01 -5.85
CA HIS A 398 6.72 0.74 -4.97
C HIS A 398 7.50 1.35 -3.79
N THR A 399 8.28 0.55 -3.06
CA THR A 399 9.02 1.01 -1.87
C THR A 399 10.06 2.07 -2.20
N LEU A 400 10.79 1.90 -3.29
CA LEU A 400 11.74 2.90 -3.79
C LEU A 400 11.00 4.20 -4.10
N ALA A 401 9.95 4.15 -4.91
CA ALA A 401 9.17 5.33 -5.27
C ALA A 401 8.60 6.04 -4.04
N ARG A 402 8.06 5.25 -3.11
CA ARG A 402 7.36 5.72 -1.91
C ARG A 402 8.29 6.35 -0.88
N THR A 403 9.59 6.08 -0.97
CA THR A 403 10.63 6.81 -0.22
C THR A 403 10.59 8.31 -0.50
N THR A 404 10.20 8.73 -1.71
CA THR A 404 10.04 10.15 -2.07
C THR A 404 9.14 10.91 -1.09
N GLY A 405 7.89 10.49 -0.91
CA GLY A 405 7.01 11.21 -0.01
C GLY A 405 7.21 10.85 1.45
N TRP A 406 7.82 9.72 1.81
CA TRP A 406 8.27 9.54 3.21
C TRP A 406 9.29 10.59 3.63
N ILE A 407 10.22 10.93 2.73
CA ILE A 407 11.12 12.06 2.93
C ILE A 407 10.31 13.35 3.05
N ALA A 408 9.37 13.62 2.14
CA ALA A 408 8.54 14.82 2.21
C ALA A 408 7.75 14.95 3.52
N HIS A 409 7.11 13.86 3.98
CA HIS A 409 6.34 13.81 5.22
C HIS A 409 7.24 13.98 6.45
N ALA A 410 8.43 13.39 6.46
CA ALA A 410 9.41 13.60 7.53
C ALA A 410 9.84 15.07 7.61
N LEU A 411 10.11 15.72 6.47
CA LEU A 411 10.47 17.13 6.40
C LEU A 411 9.32 18.05 6.82
N GLU A 412 8.12 17.79 6.31
CA GLU A 412 6.91 18.53 6.72
C GLU A 412 6.68 18.41 8.22
N GLN A 413 6.89 17.22 8.80
CA GLN A 413 6.78 17.05 10.24
C GLN A 413 7.85 17.83 11.02
N ARG A 414 9.11 17.83 10.55
CA ARG A 414 10.19 18.61 11.19
C ARG A 414 9.88 20.11 11.20
N LEU A 415 9.28 20.64 10.14
CA LEU A 415 8.85 22.04 10.05
C LEU A 415 7.79 22.42 11.10
N THR A 416 7.02 21.45 11.63
CA THR A 416 6.08 21.74 12.72
C THR A 416 6.75 22.00 14.06
N GLY A 417 8.00 21.55 14.25
CA GLY A 417 8.74 21.71 15.50
C GLY A 417 8.14 20.99 16.72
N ALA A 418 7.12 20.14 16.53
CA ALA A 418 6.37 19.51 17.62
C ALA A 418 6.49 17.98 17.61
N MET A 419 6.76 17.42 18.79
CA MET A 419 6.80 15.97 19.03
C MET A 419 5.38 15.38 19.01
N LEU A 420 5.17 14.31 18.25
CA LEU A 420 3.92 13.56 18.26
C LEU A 420 3.89 12.59 19.45
N ARG A 421 3.13 12.95 20.49
CA ARG A 421 2.99 12.15 21.72
C ARG A 421 1.52 11.99 22.14
N PRO A 422 0.76 11.09 21.49
CA PRO A 422 -0.63 10.86 21.85
C PRO A 422 -0.77 10.27 23.27
N ARG A 423 -1.90 10.56 23.92
CA ARG A 423 -2.28 9.95 25.21
C ARG A 423 -3.29 8.84 24.96
N ALA A 424 -3.14 7.72 25.67
CA ALA A 424 -4.12 6.64 25.67
C ALA A 424 -5.08 6.76 26.85
N ARG A 425 -6.34 6.36 26.65
CA ARG A 425 -7.28 6.11 27.76
C ARG A 425 -7.00 4.71 28.33
N TYR A 426 -6.62 4.64 29.59
CA TYR A 426 -6.44 3.37 30.29
C TYR A 426 -7.80 2.69 30.51
N MET A 427 -7.93 1.42 30.12
CA MET A 427 -9.17 0.63 30.23
C MET A 427 -9.01 -0.59 31.16
N GLY A 428 -7.89 -0.69 31.89
CA GLY A 428 -7.69 -1.73 32.91
C GLY A 428 -8.54 -1.47 34.16
N GLN A 429 -8.73 -2.51 34.97
CA GLN A 429 -9.43 -2.37 36.25
C GLN A 429 -8.66 -1.42 37.16
N GLN A 430 -9.32 -0.36 37.62
CA GLN A 430 -8.78 0.45 38.71
C GLN A 430 -8.89 -0.36 40.00
N GLY A 431 -7.80 -0.48 40.74
CA GLY A 431 -7.82 -1.16 42.03
C GLY A 431 -8.89 -0.55 42.93
N SER A 432 -9.75 -1.40 43.49
CA SER A 432 -10.68 -1.01 44.54
C SER A 432 -9.87 -0.61 45.77
N SER A 433 -9.65 0.69 45.93
CA SER A 433 -9.07 1.32 47.11
C SER A 433 -9.99 1.18 48.32
#